data_AF-A0A640XTI7-F1
#
_entry.id   AF-A0A640XTI7-F1
#
_cell.length_a   1.000
_cell.length_b   1.000
_cell.length_c   1.000
_cell.angle_alpha   90.00
_cell.angle_beta   90.00
_cell.angle_gamma   90.00
#
_symmetry.space_group_name_H-M   'P 1'
#
loop_
_entity.id
_entity.type
_entity.pdbx_description
1 polymer ?
#
loop_
_entity_poly.entity_id
_entity_poly.type
_entity_poly.pdbx_seq_one_letter_code
_entity_poly.pdbx_strand_id
1 'polypeptide(L)'
;MTNINISGDLKSILERISGMCSKTESILSLCMDGFMKHKVALLDDAKRMSQAIHDEENELISLLSNKAARSGVNNESIKSLMAVVGHIEMATNGLDGILQHVKTKVGEGVLFSDKGVNEISHLFRETLDILKTAGDILLTRNEVLKKYVTDKYGSINQTIDAYSEEHEDRLIKGLCQPRSSSLYLSIVDALGKVVWHIKQAVERFFLMSR
;
A
#
# COMPACT_ATOMS: atom_id res chain seq x y z
N MET A 1 -11.53 7.41 -38.20
CA MET A 1 -11.87 6.37 -37.20
C MET A 1 -10.59 5.59 -36.93
N THR A 2 -9.89 5.91 -35.84
CA THR A 2 -8.66 5.24 -35.45
C THR A 2 -9.03 3.86 -34.92
N ASN A 3 -8.54 2.81 -35.58
CA ASN A 3 -8.65 1.43 -35.11
C ASN A 3 -7.98 1.35 -33.72
N ILE A 4 -8.79 1.23 -32.68
CA ILE A 4 -8.33 1.00 -31.31
C ILE A 4 -7.76 -0.42 -31.29
N ASN A 5 -6.44 -0.55 -31.14
CA ASN A 5 -5.82 -1.85 -30.94
C ASN A 5 -6.03 -2.28 -29.48
N ILE A 6 -7.20 -2.85 -29.21
CA ILE A 6 -7.72 -3.15 -27.86
C ILE A 6 -6.73 -3.98 -27.02
N SER A 7 -5.91 -4.84 -27.62
CA SER A 7 -4.92 -5.67 -26.92
C SER A 7 -3.65 -4.90 -26.53
N GLY A 8 -3.20 -3.95 -27.36
CA GLY A 8 -2.04 -3.10 -27.07
C GLY A 8 -2.32 -2.10 -25.94
N ASP A 9 -3.50 -1.51 -25.95
CA ASP A 9 -3.93 -0.54 -24.92
C ASP A 9 -4.06 -1.20 -23.54
N LEU A 10 -4.60 -2.42 -23.48
CA LEU A 10 -4.75 -3.15 -22.22
C LEU A 10 -3.39 -3.50 -21.61
N LYS A 11 -2.44 -3.94 -22.44
CA LYS A 11 -1.08 -4.25 -21.97
C LYS A 11 -0.41 -3.01 -21.34
N SER A 12 -0.51 -1.87 -22.02
CA SER A 12 0.05 -0.60 -21.51
C SER A 12 -0.60 -0.18 -20.18
N ILE A 13 -1.92 -0.35 -20.04
CA ILE A 13 -2.62 -0.08 -18.76
C ILE A 13 -2.09 -0.98 -17.64
N LEU A 14 -1.93 -2.28 -17.91
CA LEU A 14 -1.42 -3.22 -16.90
C LEU A 14 0.02 -2.92 -16.48
N GLU A 15 0.88 -2.51 -17.42
CA GLU A 15 2.25 -2.06 -17.12
C GLU A 15 2.24 -0.83 -16.21
N ARG A 16 1.37 0.15 -16.46
CA ARG A 16 1.20 1.34 -15.61
C ARG A 16 0.73 0.96 -14.20
N ILE A 17 -0.29 0.11 -14.09
CA ILE A 17 -0.82 -0.38 -12.80
C ILE A 17 0.26 -1.15 -12.02
N SER A 18 1.00 -2.04 -12.67
CA SER A 18 2.13 -2.74 -12.04
C SER A 18 3.20 -1.74 -11.57
N GLY A 19 3.46 -0.70 -12.36
CA GLY A 19 4.38 0.38 -11.99
C GLY A 19 3.93 1.14 -10.75
N MET A 20 2.63 1.34 -10.52
CA MET A 20 2.13 1.92 -9.27
C MET A 20 2.45 1.01 -8.08
N CYS A 21 2.28 -0.31 -8.19
CA CYS A 21 2.65 -1.25 -7.11
C CYS A 21 4.15 -1.27 -6.80
N SER A 22 5.02 -1.19 -7.82
CA SER A 22 6.47 -1.08 -7.56
C SER A 22 6.84 0.24 -6.88
N LYS A 23 6.13 1.34 -7.20
CA LYS A 23 6.34 2.62 -6.51
C LYS A 23 5.84 2.57 -5.06
N THR A 24 4.70 1.95 -4.76
CA THR A 24 4.23 1.78 -3.36
C THR A 24 5.19 0.97 -2.51
N GLU A 25 5.78 -0.10 -3.06
CA GLU A 25 6.87 -0.84 -2.43
C GLU A 25 8.07 0.06 -2.12
N SER A 26 8.52 0.85 -3.10
CA SER A 26 9.67 1.74 -2.96
C SER A 26 9.42 2.83 -1.90
N ILE A 27 8.21 3.39 -1.86
CA ILE A 27 7.78 4.36 -0.82
C ILE A 27 7.91 3.73 0.56
N LEU A 28 7.40 2.51 0.75
CA LEU A 28 7.47 1.82 2.04
C LEU A 28 8.91 1.49 2.44
N SER A 29 9.75 1.11 1.47
CA SER A 29 11.17 0.84 1.71
C SER A 29 11.92 2.09 2.19
N LEU A 30 11.70 3.23 1.52
CA LEU A 30 12.25 4.52 1.94
C LEU A 30 11.71 4.96 3.31
N CYS A 31 10.42 4.72 3.56
CA CYS A 31 9.80 5.00 4.86
C CYS A 31 10.44 4.20 5.99
N MET A 32 10.63 2.89 5.78
CA MET A 32 11.31 2.00 6.72
C MET A 32 12.75 2.47 6.99
N ASP A 33 13.49 2.82 5.94
CA ASP A 33 14.84 3.34 6.08
C ASP A 33 14.88 4.69 6.80
N GLY A 34 13.93 5.60 6.51
CA GLY A 34 13.78 6.87 7.18
C GLY A 34 13.46 6.70 8.67
N PHE A 35 12.59 5.74 9.00
CA PHE A 35 12.25 5.37 10.37
C PHE A 35 13.45 4.82 11.15
N MET A 36 14.19 3.87 10.56
CA MET A 36 15.31 3.18 11.20
C MET A 36 16.56 4.04 11.30
N LYS A 37 16.86 4.84 10.26
CA LYS A 37 18.06 5.68 10.18
C LYS A 37 17.80 7.10 10.68
N HIS A 38 16.57 7.41 11.09
CA HIS A 38 16.14 8.74 11.52
C HIS A 38 16.44 9.84 10.48
N LYS A 39 16.17 9.56 9.19
CA LYS A 39 16.49 10.45 8.07
C LYS A 39 15.23 11.01 7.41
N VAL A 40 14.89 12.27 7.73
CA VAL A 40 13.74 12.98 7.15
C VAL A 40 13.83 13.10 5.63
N ALA A 41 15.02 13.28 5.06
CA ALA A 41 15.21 13.38 3.61
C ALA A 41 14.67 12.16 2.85
N LEU A 42 14.80 10.95 3.41
CA LEU A 42 14.25 9.72 2.80
C LEU A 42 12.71 9.72 2.80
N LEU A 43 12.10 10.34 3.81
CA LEU A 43 10.64 10.50 3.89
C LEU A 43 10.14 11.53 2.88
N ASP A 44 10.92 12.58 2.63
CA ASP A 44 10.61 13.58 1.59
C ASP A 44 10.73 12.98 0.19
N ASP A 45 11.73 12.12 -0.05
CA ASP A 45 11.87 11.36 -1.30
C ASP A 45 10.66 10.44 -1.52
N ALA A 46 10.28 9.69 -0.48
CA ALA A 46 9.10 8.83 -0.51
C ALA A 46 7.81 9.62 -0.75
N LYS A 47 7.66 10.81 -0.16
CA LYS A 47 6.48 11.66 -0.37
C LYS A 47 6.38 12.16 -1.81
N ARG A 48 7.50 12.47 -2.47
CA ARG A 48 7.49 12.83 -3.90
C ARG A 48 7.09 11.65 -4.79
N MET A 49 7.52 10.44 -4.45
CA MET A 49 7.08 9.23 -5.15
C MET A 49 5.57 8.97 -4.96
N SER A 50 5.04 9.23 -3.77
CA SER A 50 3.60 9.13 -3.47
C SER A 50 2.78 10.06 -4.36
N GLN A 51 3.22 11.32 -4.51
CA GLN A 51 2.54 12.27 -5.40
C GLN A 51 2.48 11.78 -6.85
N ALA A 52 3.56 11.16 -7.35
CA ALA A 52 3.56 10.59 -8.70
C ALA A 52 2.57 9.43 -8.87
N ILE A 53 2.19 8.73 -7.80
CA ILE A 53 1.14 7.69 -7.86
C ILE A 53 -0.25 8.34 -7.90
N HIS A 54 -0.49 9.39 -7.11
CA HIS A 54 -1.77 10.13 -7.15
C HIS A 54 -2.03 10.72 -8.55
N ASP A 55 -1.00 11.29 -9.17
CA ASP A 55 -1.12 11.84 -10.52
C ASP A 55 -1.41 10.72 -11.55
N GLU A 56 -0.70 9.59 -11.44
CA GLU A 56 -0.88 8.40 -12.28
C GLU A 56 -2.28 7.78 -12.13
N GLU A 57 -2.82 7.74 -10.91
CA GLU A 57 -4.19 7.28 -10.66
C GLU A 57 -5.21 8.13 -11.42
N ASN A 58 -5.13 9.46 -11.29
CA ASN A 58 -6.06 10.38 -11.92
C ASN A 58 -6.05 10.21 -13.46
N GLU A 59 -4.86 10.07 -14.04
CA GLU A 59 -4.71 9.79 -15.46
C GLU A 59 -5.33 8.46 -15.89
N LEU A 60 -5.06 7.38 -15.14
CA LEU A 60 -5.59 6.05 -15.45
C LEU A 60 -7.10 5.98 -15.32
N ILE A 61 -7.67 6.57 -14.27
CA ILE A 61 -9.13 6.65 -14.08
C ILE A 61 -9.78 7.45 -15.21
N SER A 62 -9.21 8.59 -15.61
CA SER A 62 -9.68 9.37 -16.75
C SER A 62 -9.63 8.57 -18.06
N LEU A 63 -8.53 7.87 -18.32
CA LEU A 63 -8.36 7.03 -19.50
C LEU A 63 -9.38 5.89 -19.54
N LEU A 64 -9.55 5.17 -18.43
CA LEU A 64 -10.48 4.04 -18.30
C LEU A 64 -11.94 4.52 -18.45
N SER A 65 -12.29 5.65 -17.85
CA SER A 65 -13.63 6.26 -17.95
C SER A 65 -13.97 6.65 -19.39
N ASN A 66 -13.03 7.30 -20.09
CA ASN A 66 -13.18 7.66 -21.50
C ASN A 66 -13.36 6.40 -22.39
N LYS A 67 -12.62 5.33 -22.09
CA LYS A 67 -12.74 4.06 -22.82
C LYS A 67 -14.08 3.37 -22.58
N ALA A 68 -14.59 3.40 -21.34
CA ALA A 68 -15.92 2.89 -21.01
C ALA A 68 -17.01 3.62 -21.80
N ALA A 69 -16.98 4.96 -21.80
CA ALA A 69 -17.96 5.80 -22.49
C ALA A 69 -18.01 5.54 -24.01
N ARG A 70 -16.86 5.34 -24.65
CA ARG A 70 -16.76 5.07 -26.09
C ARG A 70 -17.21 3.66 -26.49
N SER A 71 -17.12 2.70 -25.58
CA SER A 71 -17.42 1.29 -25.88
C SER A 71 -18.92 0.99 -25.93
N GLY A 72 -19.77 1.84 -25.38
CA GLY A 72 -21.24 1.68 -25.40
C GLY A 72 -21.78 0.44 -24.66
N VAL A 73 -20.91 -0.35 -24.03
CA VAL A 73 -21.23 -1.59 -23.31
C VAL A 73 -20.72 -1.47 -21.87
N ASN A 74 -21.49 -2.00 -20.92
CA ASN A 74 -21.04 -2.17 -19.55
C ASN A 74 -19.83 -3.12 -19.50
N ASN A 75 -18.61 -2.56 -19.43
CA ASN A 75 -17.38 -3.33 -19.47
C ASN A 75 -16.89 -3.63 -18.04
N GLU A 76 -17.30 -4.77 -17.50
CA GLU A 76 -16.90 -5.25 -16.17
C GLU A 76 -15.36 -5.34 -16.00
N SER A 77 -14.62 -5.59 -17.09
CA SER A 77 -13.15 -5.57 -17.04
C SER A 77 -12.61 -4.16 -16.80
N ILE A 78 -13.19 -3.13 -17.41
CA ILE A 78 -12.81 -1.72 -17.14
C ILE A 78 -13.14 -1.36 -15.69
N LYS A 79 -14.33 -1.72 -15.19
CA LYS A 79 -14.68 -1.48 -13.78
C LYS A 79 -13.70 -2.16 -12.82
N SER A 80 -13.30 -3.40 -13.14
CA SER A 80 -12.32 -4.14 -12.36
C SER A 80 -10.96 -3.42 -12.34
N LEU A 81 -10.48 -2.94 -13.48
CA LEU A 81 -9.24 -2.15 -13.56
C LEU A 81 -9.33 -0.84 -12.77
N MET A 82 -10.44 -0.11 -12.88
CA MET A 82 -10.66 1.11 -12.08
C MET A 82 -10.64 0.81 -10.58
N ALA A 83 -11.24 -0.31 -10.15
CA ALA A 83 -11.19 -0.74 -8.76
C ALA A 83 -9.77 -1.13 -8.32
N VAL A 84 -8.99 -1.82 -9.16
CA VAL A 84 -7.58 -2.12 -8.88
C VAL A 84 -6.79 -0.83 -8.65
N VAL A 85 -6.90 0.13 -9.57
CA VAL A 85 -6.25 1.45 -9.48
C VAL A 85 -6.66 2.17 -8.19
N GLY A 86 -7.96 2.27 -7.90
CA GLY A 86 -8.45 2.93 -6.70
C GLY A 86 -7.99 2.26 -5.40
N HIS A 87 -7.86 0.93 -5.37
CA HIS A 87 -7.31 0.26 -4.19
C HIS A 87 -5.81 0.54 -4.00
N ILE A 88 -5.01 0.61 -5.08
CA ILE A 88 -3.59 0.99 -4.98
C ILE A 88 -3.45 2.44 -4.49
N GLU A 89 -4.31 3.34 -4.95
CA GLU A 89 -4.36 4.73 -4.49
C GLU A 89 -4.70 4.83 -3.00
N MET A 90 -5.69 4.07 -2.53
CA MET A 90 -6.00 4.02 -1.09
C MET A 90 -4.87 3.42 -0.25
N ALA A 91 -4.13 2.44 -0.79
CA ALA A 91 -2.90 1.97 -0.13
C ALA A 91 -1.84 3.08 -0.07
N THR A 92 -1.70 3.88 -1.13
CA THR A 92 -0.79 5.03 -1.19
C THR A 92 -1.17 6.10 -0.17
N ASN A 93 -2.46 6.39 0.01
CA ASN A 93 -2.95 7.27 1.08
C ASN A 93 -2.62 6.72 2.49
N GLY A 94 -2.66 5.40 2.68
CA GLY A 94 -2.16 4.76 3.91
C GLY A 94 -0.66 4.99 4.12
N LEU A 95 0.15 4.84 3.06
CA LEU A 95 1.59 5.11 3.10
C LEU A 95 1.89 6.58 3.43
N ASP A 96 1.12 7.51 2.88
CA ASP A 96 1.21 8.93 3.21
C ASP A 96 1.00 9.22 4.70
N GLY A 97 0.01 8.54 5.30
CA GLY A 97 -0.22 8.59 6.75
C GLY A 97 1.01 8.10 7.52
N ILE A 98 1.56 6.94 7.14
CA ILE A 98 2.77 6.40 7.77
C ILE A 98 3.94 7.38 7.64
N LEU A 99 4.18 7.92 6.44
CA LEU A 99 5.24 8.89 6.19
C LEU A 99 5.11 10.11 7.11
N GLN A 100 3.89 10.63 7.27
CA GLN A 100 3.63 11.76 8.16
C GLN A 100 3.94 11.41 9.63
N HIS A 101 3.46 10.26 10.13
CA HIS A 101 3.71 9.85 11.51
C HIS A 101 5.19 9.56 11.80
N VAL A 102 5.89 8.91 10.86
CA VAL A 102 7.33 8.67 10.95
C VAL A 102 8.09 10.00 10.91
N LYS A 103 7.69 10.95 10.06
CA LYS A 103 8.30 12.27 9.98
C LYS A 103 8.12 13.05 11.28
N THR A 104 6.92 13.02 11.88
CA THR A 104 6.68 13.58 13.21
C THR A 104 7.58 12.92 14.25
N LYS A 105 7.63 11.58 14.31
CA LYS A 105 8.49 10.84 15.25
C LYS A 105 9.96 11.26 15.13
N VAL A 106 10.49 11.32 13.91
CA VAL A 106 11.89 11.66 13.66
C VAL A 106 12.17 13.13 13.92
N GLY A 107 11.34 14.03 13.41
CA GLY A 107 11.53 15.48 13.52
C GLY A 107 11.38 16.01 14.94
N GLU A 108 10.50 15.41 15.74
CA GLU A 108 10.27 15.80 17.13
C GLU A 108 11.14 15.01 18.13
N GLY A 109 11.97 14.07 17.66
CA GLY A 109 12.82 13.25 18.52
C GLY A 109 12.04 12.31 19.45
N VAL A 110 10.85 11.87 19.05
CA VAL A 110 10.04 10.94 19.83
C VAL A 110 10.71 9.58 19.85
N LEU A 111 10.97 9.06 21.05
CA LEU A 111 11.59 7.75 21.25
C LEU A 111 10.52 6.67 21.34
N PHE A 112 10.77 5.57 20.64
CA PHE A 112 10.08 4.30 20.80
C PHE A 112 10.97 3.35 21.58
N SER A 113 10.38 2.40 22.30
CA SER A 113 11.12 1.32 22.92
C SER A 113 11.71 0.38 21.86
N ASP A 114 12.74 -0.37 22.20
CA ASP A 114 13.33 -1.38 21.30
C ASP A 114 12.27 -2.38 20.82
N LYS A 115 11.35 -2.77 21.70
CA LYS A 115 10.22 -3.63 21.36
C LYS A 115 9.32 -2.97 20.30
N GLY A 116 8.93 -1.71 20.49
CA GLY A 116 8.10 -0.98 19.52
C GLY A 116 8.79 -0.77 18.17
N VAL A 117 10.10 -0.52 18.17
CA VAL A 117 10.90 -0.45 16.94
C VAL A 117 10.93 -1.80 16.22
N ASN A 118 11.12 -2.91 16.95
CA ASN A 118 11.14 -4.26 16.37
C ASN A 118 9.78 -4.68 15.79
N GLU A 119 8.69 -4.38 16.49
CA GLU A 119 7.31 -4.64 16.05
C GLU A 119 6.99 -3.90 14.74
N ILE A 120 7.24 -2.59 14.68
CA ILE A 120 7.04 -1.79 13.47
C ILE A 120 7.95 -2.26 12.32
N SER A 121 9.22 -2.56 12.63
CA SER A 121 10.18 -3.07 11.62
C SER A 121 9.76 -4.43 11.06
N HIS A 122 9.16 -5.28 11.89
CA HIS A 122 8.58 -6.54 11.46
C HIS A 122 7.43 -6.28 10.49
N LEU A 123 6.46 -5.45 10.87
CA LEU A 123 5.33 -5.12 10.00
C LEU A 123 5.77 -4.47 8.68
N PHE A 124 6.76 -3.58 8.69
CA PHE A 124 7.32 -3.02 7.46
C PHE A 124 7.82 -4.10 6.48
N ARG A 125 8.56 -5.09 6.97
CA ARG A 125 9.09 -6.18 6.14
C ARG A 125 7.97 -7.05 5.57
N GLU A 126 6.98 -7.39 6.41
CA GLU A 126 5.85 -8.21 6.02
C GLU A 126 4.96 -7.50 4.99
N THR A 127 4.74 -6.19 5.14
CA THR A 127 4.01 -5.38 4.15
C THR A 127 4.80 -5.21 2.85
N LEU A 128 6.13 -5.05 2.90
CA LEU A 128 6.99 -4.99 1.70
C LEU A 128 6.89 -6.28 0.88
N ASP A 129 6.90 -7.44 1.54
CA ASP A 129 6.76 -8.74 0.90
C ASP A 129 5.40 -8.89 0.17
N ILE A 130 4.32 -8.41 0.78
CA ILE A 130 3.00 -8.36 0.12
C ILE A 130 3.01 -7.41 -1.08
N LEU A 131 3.59 -6.23 -0.97
CA LEU A 131 3.65 -5.25 -2.06
C LEU A 131 4.41 -5.79 -3.28
N LYS A 132 5.56 -6.43 -3.04
CA LYS A 132 6.35 -7.13 -4.07
C LYS A 132 5.53 -8.21 -4.74
N THR A 133 4.94 -9.09 -3.94
CA THR A 133 4.15 -10.22 -4.45
C THR A 133 2.94 -9.74 -5.25
N ALA A 134 2.29 -8.64 -4.83
CA ALA A 134 1.19 -8.04 -5.57
C ALA A 134 1.61 -7.50 -6.94
N GLY A 135 2.79 -6.88 -7.04
CA GLY A 135 3.38 -6.49 -8.33
C GLY A 135 3.57 -7.68 -9.27
N ASP A 136 4.14 -8.77 -8.76
CA ASP A 136 4.33 -10.01 -9.54
C ASP A 136 2.99 -10.62 -9.99
N ILE A 137 1.97 -10.58 -9.13
CA ILE A 137 0.61 -11.05 -9.46
C ILE A 137 0.02 -10.25 -10.62
N LEU A 138 0.17 -8.93 -10.64
CA LEU A 138 -0.41 -8.08 -11.68
C LEU A 138 0.21 -8.33 -13.06
N LEU A 139 1.45 -8.82 -13.11
CA LEU A 139 2.14 -9.18 -14.35
C LEU A 139 1.89 -10.64 -14.77
N THR A 140 1.88 -11.56 -13.83
CA THR A 140 1.88 -13.01 -14.09
C THR A 140 0.52 -13.67 -13.95
N ARG A 141 -0.39 -13.03 -13.20
CA ARG A 141 -1.71 -13.55 -12.84
C ARG A 141 -1.66 -14.91 -12.13
N ASN A 142 -0.63 -15.10 -11.31
CA ASN A 142 -0.38 -16.35 -10.59
C ASN A 142 -1.33 -16.53 -9.39
N GLU A 143 -2.23 -17.52 -9.46
CA GLU A 143 -3.20 -17.86 -8.41
C GLU A 143 -2.54 -18.35 -7.10
N VAL A 144 -1.35 -18.98 -7.19
CA VAL A 144 -0.61 -19.40 -5.98
C VAL A 144 -0.13 -18.18 -5.20
N LEU A 145 0.37 -17.16 -5.90
CA LEU A 145 0.77 -15.89 -5.29
C LEU A 145 -0.44 -15.14 -4.73
N LYS A 146 -1.59 -15.18 -5.42
CA LYS A 146 -2.84 -14.64 -4.89
C LYS A 146 -3.19 -15.27 -3.54
N LYS A 147 -3.18 -16.60 -3.46
CA LYS A 147 -3.46 -17.32 -2.20
C LYS A 147 -2.47 -16.91 -1.12
N TYR A 148 -1.18 -16.82 -1.46
CA TYR A 148 -0.15 -16.35 -0.55
C TYR A 148 -0.48 -14.98 0.05
N VAL A 149 -0.79 -13.98 -0.77
CA VAL A 149 -1.16 -12.63 -0.30
C VAL A 149 -2.37 -12.65 0.63
N THR A 150 -3.40 -13.44 0.30
CA THR A 150 -4.60 -13.57 1.14
C THR A 150 -4.31 -14.21 2.49
N ASP A 151 -3.52 -15.28 2.53
CA ASP A 151 -3.14 -15.94 3.79
C ASP A 151 -2.23 -15.03 4.64
N LYS A 152 -1.27 -14.35 3.99
CA LYS A 152 -0.34 -13.41 4.62
C LYS A 152 -1.07 -12.20 5.23
N TYR A 153 -2.07 -11.65 4.55
CA TYR A 153 -2.95 -10.61 5.11
C TYR A 153 -3.61 -11.05 6.43
N GLY A 154 -4.12 -12.29 6.48
CA GLY A 154 -4.72 -12.83 7.70
C GLY A 154 -3.72 -12.89 8.86
N SER A 155 -2.50 -13.37 8.59
CA SER A 155 -1.43 -13.43 9.59
C SER A 155 -0.97 -12.05 10.07
N ILE A 156 -0.85 -11.07 9.16
CA ILE A 156 -0.44 -9.71 9.52
C ILE A 156 -1.51 -9.03 10.38
N ASN A 157 -2.80 -9.19 10.06
CA ASN A 157 -3.87 -8.60 10.88
C ASN A 157 -3.85 -9.16 12.31
N GLN A 158 -3.69 -10.48 12.46
CA GLN A 158 -3.55 -11.08 13.80
C GLN A 158 -2.34 -10.51 14.56
N THR A 159 -1.24 -10.26 13.84
CA THR A 159 -0.04 -9.66 14.43
C THR A 159 -0.28 -8.20 14.84
N ILE A 160 -0.98 -7.43 14.01
CA ILE A 160 -1.36 -6.04 14.29
C ILE A 160 -2.25 -5.95 15.54
N ASP A 161 -3.25 -6.83 15.64
CA ASP A 161 -4.15 -6.89 16.79
C ASP A 161 -3.36 -7.20 18.07
N ALA A 162 -2.50 -8.24 18.03
CA ALA A 162 -1.67 -8.62 19.17
C ALA A 162 -0.70 -7.51 19.59
N TYR A 163 -0.04 -6.85 18.63
CA TYR A 163 0.87 -5.74 18.92
C TYR A 163 0.16 -4.53 19.52
N SER A 164 -1.06 -4.26 19.06
CA SER A 164 -1.89 -3.17 19.59
C SER A 164 -2.30 -3.46 21.04
N GLU A 165 -2.81 -4.66 21.31
CA GLU A 165 -3.19 -5.08 22.67
C GLU A 165 -1.99 -5.07 23.63
N GLU A 166 -0.86 -5.67 23.23
CA GLU A 166 0.36 -5.65 24.03
C GLU A 166 0.88 -4.22 24.29
N HIS A 167 0.68 -3.31 23.35
CA HIS A 167 1.08 -1.91 23.48
C HIS A 167 0.18 -1.14 24.46
N GLU A 168 -1.12 -1.36 24.41
CA GLU A 168 -2.08 -0.82 25.39
C GLU A 168 -1.72 -1.28 26.81
N ASP A 169 -1.37 -2.55 26.95
CA ASP A 169 -0.93 -3.16 28.20
C ASP A 169 0.32 -2.47 28.77
N ARG A 170 1.29 -2.13 27.90
CA ARG A 170 2.50 -1.36 28.27
C ARG A 170 2.16 0.08 28.65
N LEU A 171 1.19 0.69 27.98
CA LEU A 171 0.74 2.05 28.29
C LEU A 171 0.08 2.10 29.68
N ILE A 172 -0.82 1.15 29.99
CA ILE A 172 -1.47 1.04 31.30
C ILE A 172 -0.44 0.86 32.43
N LYS A 173 0.61 0.06 32.18
CA LYS A 173 1.70 -0.19 33.13
C LYS A 173 2.71 0.98 33.25
N GLY A 174 2.52 2.07 32.49
CA GLY A 174 3.40 3.24 32.50
C GLY A 174 4.77 3.00 31.83
N LEU A 175 4.90 1.93 31.03
CA LEU A 175 6.12 1.57 30.31
C LEU A 175 6.25 2.30 28.97
N CYS A 176 5.17 2.89 28.48
CA CYS A 176 5.14 3.70 27.26
C CYS A 176 4.66 5.12 27.55
N GLN A 177 5.21 6.10 26.85
CA GLN A 177 4.75 7.49 26.94
C GLN A 177 3.50 7.69 26.07
N PRO A 178 2.46 8.41 26.56
CA PRO A 178 1.24 8.67 25.79
C PRO A 178 1.50 9.28 24.41
N ARG A 179 2.47 10.19 24.30
CA ARG A 179 2.87 10.82 23.03
C ARG A 179 3.44 9.81 22.02
N SER A 180 4.27 8.87 22.48
CA SER A 180 4.79 7.80 21.61
C SER A 180 3.69 6.81 21.22
N SER A 181 2.69 6.64 22.09
CA SER A 181 1.61 5.67 21.90
C SER A 181 0.72 5.98 20.70
N SER A 182 0.29 7.24 20.54
CA SER A 182 -0.57 7.61 19.41
C SER A 182 0.16 7.42 18.08
N LEU A 183 1.42 7.84 17.98
CA LEU A 183 2.23 7.65 16.78
C LEU A 183 2.45 6.17 16.45
N TYR A 184 2.73 5.35 17.46
CA TYR A 184 2.90 3.90 17.29
C TYR A 184 1.64 3.27 16.71
N LEU A 185 0.49 3.48 17.35
CA LEU A 185 -0.79 2.88 16.93
C LEU A 185 -1.21 3.38 15.54
N SER A 186 -1.00 4.65 15.23
CA SER A 186 -1.28 5.18 13.89
C SER A 186 -0.43 4.56 12.79
N ILE A 187 0.85 4.26 13.05
CA ILE A 187 1.72 3.56 12.09
C ILE A 187 1.25 2.13 11.89
N VAL A 188 0.96 1.41 12.98
CA VAL A 188 0.53 0.00 12.95
C VAL A 188 -0.81 -0.16 12.22
N ASP A 189 -1.81 0.66 12.54
CA ASP A 189 -3.11 0.66 11.86
C ASP A 189 -2.98 1.00 10.36
N ALA A 190 -2.18 2.02 10.03
CA ALA A 190 -1.97 2.40 8.64
C ALA A 190 -1.29 1.29 7.81
N LEU A 191 -0.37 0.52 8.39
CA LEU A 191 0.21 -0.66 7.74
C LEU A 191 -0.86 -1.72 7.44
N GLY A 192 -1.78 -1.97 8.38
CA GLY A 192 -2.91 -2.87 8.17
C GLY A 192 -3.81 -2.42 7.01
N LYS A 193 -4.11 -1.12 6.93
CA LYS A 193 -4.88 -0.52 5.83
C LYS A 193 -4.18 -0.70 4.48
N VAL A 194 -2.87 -0.46 4.40
CA VAL A 194 -2.08 -0.69 3.17
C VAL A 194 -2.23 -2.14 2.71
N VAL A 195 -2.01 -3.10 3.61
CA VAL A 195 -2.10 -4.53 3.27
C VAL A 195 -3.51 -4.90 2.80
N TRP A 196 -4.54 -4.42 3.50
CA TRP A 196 -5.93 -4.68 3.12
C TRP A 196 -6.22 -4.20 1.70
N HIS A 197 -5.87 -2.96 1.38
CA HIS A 197 -6.11 -2.37 0.07
C HIS A 197 -5.37 -3.10 -1.04
N ILE A 198 -4.11 -3.50 -0.83
CA ILE A 198 -3.34 -4.27 -1.81
C ILE A 198 -3.96 -5.64 -2.06
N LYS A 199 -4.42 -6.32 -0.99
CA LYS A 199 -5.17 -7.57 -1.12
C LYS A 199 -6.46 -7.39 -1.92
N GLN A 200 -7.20 -6.29 -1.72
CA GLN A 200 -8.39 -5.99 -2.50
C GLN A 200 -8.06 -5.70 -3.98
N ALA A 201 -6.98 -4.97 -4.26
CA ALA A 201 -6.50 -4.74 -5.62
C ALA A 201 -6.24 -6.07 -6.35
N VAL A 202 -5.53 -7.00 -5.68
CA VAL A 202 -5.31 -8.36 -6.19
C VAL A 202 -6.63 -9.08 -6.44
N GLU A 203 -7.57 -9.11 -5.50
CA GLU A 203 -8.86 -9.77 -5.69
C GLU A 203 -9.64 -9.22 -6.89
N ARG A 204 -9.70 -7.89 -7.03
CA ARG A 204 -10.36 -7.21 -8.15
C ARG A 204 -9.70 -7.54 -9.50
N PHE A 205 -8.38 -7.66 -9.53
CA PHE A 205 -7.65 -8.04 -10.74
C PHE A 205 -8.06 -9.42 -11.26
N PHE A 206 -8.31 -10.38 -10.37
CA PHE A 206 -8.75 -11.72 -10.78
C PHE A 206 -10.23 -11.77 -11.23
N LEU A 207 -11.07 -10.81 -10.81
CA LEU A 207 -12.46 -10.71 -11.27
C LEU A 207 -12.58 -10.22 -12.72
N MET A 208 -11.53 -9.60 -13.28
CA MET A 208 -11.50 -9.07 -14.64
C MET A 208 -11.79 -10.12 -15.74
N SER A 209 -11.64 -11.41 -15.43
CA SER A 209 -11.68 -12.49 -16.43
C SER A 209 -12.70 -13.59 -16.12
N ARG A 210 -13.76 -13.24 -15.38
CA ARG A 210 -14.98 -14.02 -15.33
C ARG A 210 -16.03 -13.43 -16.26
#